data_AF-A0A9P7BBN9-F1
#
_entry.id   AF-A0A9P7BBN9-F1
#
_cell.length_a   1.000
_cell.length_b   1.000
_cell.length_c   1.000
_cell.angle_alpha   90.00
_cell.angle_beta   90.00
_cell.angle_gamma   90.00
#
_symmetry.space_group_name_H-M   'P 1'
#
loop_
_entity.id
_entity.type
_entity.pdbx_description
1 polymer ?
#
loop_
_entity_poly.entity_id
_entity_poly.type
_entity_poly.pdbx_seq_one_letter_code
_entity_poly.pdbx_strand_id
1 'polypeptide(L)'
;MSAAETTSYYDVIGTLSSFECSQEVTFNQEELTELTKESTEDKPQVKANSERIKVHSYLGGKIDTKEASQANYDLGHTLLGGYVPQHQLECLSSIDFAHYFNRTLDCEDALKIYETFLPAGSRQCMLLSTQHDIEAKVKAKAQAKLEKKQKASGVDSNGNQDERVLPDGKIVRKVIVCRRCNRKFRGSDRMKQLKRHECTK
;
A
#
# COMPACT_ATOMS: atom_id res chain seq x y z
N MET A 1 13.43 -3.47 -31.00
CA MET A 1 13.69 -2.64 -29.81
C MET A 1 13.14 -1.27 -30.13
N SER A 2 11.93 -0.97 -29.67
CA SER A 2 11.19 0.25 -30.04
C SER A 2 10.39 0.68 -28.82
N ALA A 3 11.07 1.44 -27.95
CA ALA A 3 10.53 2.16 -26.80
C ALA A 3 11.49 3.30 -26.36
N ALA A 4 12.47 3.65 -27.20
CA ALA A 4 13.55 4.59 -26.88
C ALA A 4 13.20 6.06 -27.20
N GLU A 5 11.95 6.35 -27.57
CA GLU A 5 11.61 7.64 -28.18
C GLU A 5 11.40 8.79 -27.18
N THR A 6 11.45 8.54 -25.86
CA THR A 6 11.20 9.60 -24.85
C THR A 6 12.21 9.70 -23.71
N THR A 7 13.14 8.75 -23.55
CA THR A 7 14.05 8.76 -22.40
C THR A 7 15.37 9.43 -22.75
N SER A 8 15.68 10.55 -22.08
CA SER A 8 16.97 11.23 -22.24
C SER A 8 18.10 10.39 -21.64
N TYR A 9 19.31 10.53 -22.20
CA TYR A 9 20.53 9.91 -21.64
C TYR A 9 20.70 10.17 -20.14
N TYR A 10 20.41 11.39 -19.68
CA TYR A 10 20.55 11.75 -18.26
C TYR A 10 19.50 11.09 -17.37
N ASP A 11 18.30 10.86 -17.88
CA ASP A 11 17.24 10.16 -17.14
C ASP A 11 17.62 8.69 -16.95
N VAL A 12 18.23 8.09 -17.98
CA VAL A 12 18.74 6.72 -17.91
C VAL A 12 19.86 6.60 -16.87
N ILE A 13 20.82 7.52 -16.83
CA ILE A 13 21.89 7.46 -15.83
C ILE A 13 21.37 7.75 -14.42
N GLY A 14 20.48 8.74 -14.27
CA GLY A 14 19.88 9.07 -12.98
C GLY A 14 19.13 7.89 -12.37
N THR A 15 18.37 7.16 -13.18
CA THR A 15 17.62 5.97 -12.74
C THR A 15 18.53 4.78 -12.46
N LEU A 16 19.50 4.49 -13.33
CA LEU A 16 20.49 3.43 -13.07
C LEU A 16 21.32 3.68 -11.81
N SER A 17 21.59 4.95 -11.47
CA SER A 17 22.23 5.32 -10.20
C SER A 17 21.31 5.12 -8.99
N SER A 18 20.00 5.39 -9.15
CA SER A 18 19.01 5.23 -8.09
C SER A 18 18.79 3.76 -7.69
N PHE A 19 19.00 2.83 -8.64
CA PHE A 19 18.92 1.38 -8.40
C PHE A 19 20.26 0.75 -8.03
N GLU A 20 21.34 1.53 -7.88
CA GLU A 20 22.70 1.05 -7.59
C GLU A 20 23.23 0.01 -8.60
N CYS A 21 22.62 -0.08 -9.79
CA CYS A 21 22.90 -1.11 -10.80
C CYS A 21 23.64 -0.55 -12.03
N SER A 22 24.19 0.66 -11.94
CA SER A 22 24.89 1.33 -13.05
C SER A 22 26.10 0.53 -13.57
N GLN A 23 26.66 -0.36 -12.75
CA GLN A 23 27.82 -1.17 -13.08
C GLN A 23 27.48 -2.38 -13.97
N GLU A 24 26.20 -2.77 -14.03
CA GLU A 24 25.73 -3.94 -14.77
C GLU A 24 25.33 -3.63 -16.22
N VAL A 25 25.28 -2.35 -16.59
CA VAL A 25 24.80 -1.89 -17.89
C VAL A 25 25.97 -1.30 -18.69
N THR A 26 26.15 -1.80 -19.91
CA THR A 26 27.14 -1.28 -20.87
C THR A 26 26.43 -0.88 -22.15
N PHE A 27 26.61 0.37 -22.59
CA PHE A 27 25.99 0.88 -23.81
C PHE A 27 26.83 0.59 -25.05
N ASN A 28 26.16 0.26 -26.14
CA ASN A 28 26.77 0.21 -27.46
C ASN A 28 26.84 1.62 -28.09
N GLN A 29 27.72 1.80 -29.08
CA GLN A 29 27.92 3.10 -29.74
C GLN A 29 26.64 3.58 -30.44
N GLU A 30 25.87 2.67 -31.03
CA GLU A 30 24.60 2.97 -31.69
C GLU A 30 23.54 3.45 -30.67
N GLU A 31 23.46 2.82 -29.50
CA GLU A 31 22.53 3.17 -28.42
C GLU A 31 22.83 4.58 -27.86
N LEU A 32 24.12 4.91 -27.69
CA LEU A 32 24.54 6.25 -27.26
C LEU A 32 24.17 7.33 -28.27
N THR A 33 24.32 7.04 -29.57
CA THR A 33 23.91 7.99 -30.62
C THR A 33 22.39 8.15 -30.70
N GLU A 34 21.61 7.18 -30.24
CA GLU A 34 20.15 7.28 -30.17
C GLU A 34 19.70 8.06 -28.93
N LEU A 35 20.28 7.79 -27.77
CA LEU A 35 19.97 8.44 -26.48
C LEU A 35 20.39 9.92 -26.41
N THR A 36 21.26 10.36 -27.32
CA THR A 36 21.74 11.76 -27.41
C THR A 36 20.96 12.59 -28.42
N LYS A 37 19.98 12.01 -29.14
CA LYS A 37 19.11 12.77 -30.03
C LYS A 37 18.16 13.63 -29.19
N GLU A 38 18.18 14.94 -29.42
CA GLU A 38 17.21 15.85 -28.79
C GLU A 38 15.80 15.50 -29.24
N SER A 39 14.89 15.21 -28.30
CA SER A 39 13.46 15.06 -28.56
C SER A 39 12.93 16.39 -29.11
N THR A 40 12.53 16.39 -30.38
CA THR A 40 12.05 17.56 -31.12
C THR A 40 10.61 17.99 -30.75
N GLU A 41 10.10 17.60 -29.58
CA GLU A 41 8.68 17.76 -29.21
C GLU A 41 8.33 19.09 -28.52
N ASP A 42 9.31 19.90 -28.10
CA ASP A 42 9.06 21.17 -27.39
C ASP A 42 8.74 22.36 -28.32
N LYS A 43 7.85 22.16 -29.30
CA LYS A 43 7.16 23.28 -29.94
C LYS A 43 5.71 23.31 -29.45
N PRO A 44 5.32 24.29 -28.61
CA PRO A 44 3.93 24.46 -28.24
C PRO A 44 3.14 24.79 -29.51
N GLN A 45 2.44 23.79 -30.04
CA GLN A 45 1.48 24.00 -31.11
C GLN A 45 0.37 24.88 -30.53
N VAL A 46 0.37 26.15 -30.93
CA VAL A 46 -0.72 27.09 -30.69
C VAL A 46 -1.96 26.51 -31.38
N LYS A 47 -2.74 25.72 -30.62
CA LYS A 47 -3.98 25.12 -31.13
C LYS A 47 -4.95 26.26 -31.43
N ALA A 48 -5.39 26.30 -32.69
CA ALA A 48 -6.41 27.21 -33.18
C ALA A 48 -7.64 27.21 -32.25
N ASN A 49 -8.24 28.39 -32.06
CA ASN A 49 -9.46 28.61 -31.28
C ASN A 49 -10.59 27.71 -31.80
N SER A 50 -10.68 26.49 -31.26
CA SER A 50 -11.85 25.65 -31.35
C SER A 50 -12.85 26.15 -30.32
N GLU A 51 -14.10 26.27 -30.75
CA GLU A 51 -15.20 26.69 -29.90
C GLU A 51 -15.33 25.70 -28.72
N ARG A 52 -15.31 26.21 -27.49
CA ARG A 52 -15.29 25.37 -26.28
C ARG A 52 -16.70 24.86 -26.01
N ILE A 53 -16.87 23.54 -26.07
CA ILE A 53 -18.13 22.86 -25.72
C ILE A 53 -18.44 23.14 -24.24
N LYS A 54 -19.69 23.49 -23.95
CA LYS A 54 -20.14 23.77 -22.58
C LYS A 54 -20.46 22.49 -21.83
N VAL A 55 -19.64 22.17 -20.84
CA VAL A 55 -19.73 20.93 -20.07
C VAL A 55 -20.61 21.05 -18.82
N HIS A 56 -20.69 22.25 -18.22
CA HIS A 56 -21.40 22.49 -16.97
C HIS A 56 -22.31 23.73 -17.02
N SER A 57 -23.26 23.82 -16.09
CA SER A 57 -24.26 24.89 -16.00
C SER A 57 -24.09 25.80 -14.80
N TYR A 58 -22.96 25.74 -14.08
CA TYR A 58 -22.71 26.59 -12.90
C TYR A 58 -22.87 28.10 -13.19
N LEU A 59 -22.56 28.53 -14.41
CA LEU A 59 -22.73 29.92 -14.87
C LEU A 59 -24.07 30.16 -15.61
N GLY A 60 -25.05 29.27 -15.45
CA GLY A 60 -26.33 29.26 -16.18
C GLY A 60 -26.21 28.68 -17.60
N GLY A 61 -27.35 28.43 -18.27
CA GLY A 61 -27.43 27.92 -19.66
C GLY A 61 -27.82 26.44 -19.78
N LYS A 62 -28.47 26.07 -20.89
CA LYS A 62 -28.86 24.68 -21.20
C LYS A 62 -27.63 23.89 -21.65
N ILE A 63 -27.48 22.67 -21.15
CA ILE A 63 -26.41 21.75 -21.54
C ILE A 63 -27.02 20.67 -22.42
N ASP A 64 -26.47 20.48 -23.60
CA ASP A 64 -26.74 19.29 -24.39
C ASP A 64 -25.83 18.16 -23.89
N THR A 65 -26.40 17.29 -23.06
CA THR A 65 -25.69 16.16 -22.43
C THR A 65 -25.04 15.23 -23.46
N LYS A 66 -25.60 15.16 -24.68
CA LYS A 66 -25.08 14.36 -25.79
C LYS A 66 -23.75 14.92 -26.31
N GLU A 67 -23.66 16.23 -26.48
CA GLU A 67 -22.43 16.91 -26.95
C GLU A 67 -21.36 16.90 -25.86
N ALA A 68 -21.74 17.15 -24.61
CA ALA A 68 -20.83 17.05 -23.47
C ALA A 68 -20.23 15.63 -23.35
N SER A 69 -21.03 14.58 -23.51
CA SER A 69 -20.52 13.19 -23.43
C SER A 69 -19.51 12.80 -24.51
N GLN A 70 -19.49 13.52 -25.63
CA GLN A 70 -18.57 13.27 -26.75
C GLN A 70 -17.28 14.09 -26.65
N ALA A 71 -17.20 15.03 -25.71
CA ALA A 71 -16.02 15.85 -25.51
C ALA A 71 -14.90 15.04 -24.84
N ASN A 72 -13.66 15.27 -25.28
CA ASN A 72 -12.48 14.71 -24.63
C ASN A 72 -12.12 15.55 -23.39
N TYR A 73 -12.11 14.91 -22.23
CA TYR A 73 -11.76 15.55 -20.96
C TYR A 73 -10.32 15.24 -20.60
N ASP A 74 -9.45 16.24 -20.72
CA ASP A 74 -8.11 16.14 -20.18
C ASP A 74 -8.07 16.70 -18.74
N LEU A 75 -7.90 15.80 -17.78
CA LEU A 75 -7.79 16.08 -16.34
C LEU A 75 -6.42 15.70 -15.79
N GLY A 76 -5.38 15.65 -16.65
CA GLY A 76 -4.04 15.17 -16.29
C GLY A 76 -3.34 15.94 -15.15
N HIS A 77 -3.79 17.16 -14.83
CA HIS A 77 -3.26 17.94 -13.71
C HIS A 77 -3.77 17.46 -12.33
N THR A 78 -4.79 16.60 -12.28
CA THR A 78 -5.36 16.06 -11.03
C THR A 78 -4.91 14.63 -10.78
N LEU A 79 -4.51 14.31 -9.54
CA LEU A 79 -4.04 12.97 -9.18
C LEU A 79 -5.16 11.92 -9.05
N LEU A 80 -6.37 12.36 -8.67
CA LEU A 80 -7.53 11.48 -8.42
C LEU A 80 -8.67 11.73 -9.41
N GLY A 81 -8.43 12.50 -10.48
CA GLY A 81 -9.42 12.89 -11.46
C GLY A 81 -10.34 14.04 -11.00
N GLY A 82 -11.43 14.25 -11.74
CA GLY A 82 -12.31 15.41 -11.58
C GLY A 82 -13.30 15.33 -10.42
N TYR A 83 -13.63 14.14 -9.92
CA TYR A 83 -14.53 13.96 -8.79
C TYR A 83 -14.28 12.62 -8.09
N VAL A 84 -14.22 12.64 -6.77
CA VAL A 84 -14.19 11.45 -5.90
C VAL A 84 -15.36 11.53 -4.93
N PRO A 85 -16.19 10.46 -4.81
CA PRO A 85 -17.28 10.43 -3.84
C PRO A 85 -16.79 10.63 -2.40
N GLN A 86 -17.51 11.45 -1.62
CA GLN A 86 -17.12 11.79 -0.25
C GLN A 86 -16.92 10.55 0.63
N HIS A 87 -17.90 9.65 0.66
CA HIS A 87 -17.79 8.41 1.46
C HIS A 87 -16.59 7.56 1.05
N GLN A 88 -16.23 7.55 -0.25
CA GLN A 88 -15.06 6.82 -0.71
C GLN A 88 -13.80 7.48 -0.17
N LEU A 89 -13.65 8.79 -0.37
CA LEU A 89 -12.47 9.56 0.06
C LEU A 89 -12.22 9.46 1.56
N GLU A 90 -13.28 9.50 2.38
CA GLU A 90 -13.20 9.36 3.84
C GLU A 90 -12.75 7.96 4.28
N CYS A 91 -13.02 6.92 3.47
CA CYS A 91 -12.64 5.55 3.77
C CYS A 91 -11.28 5.14 3.18
N LEU A 92 -10.62 6.01 2.40
CA LEU A 92 -9.34 5.66 1.76
C LEU A 92 -8.18 5.67 2.77
N SER A 93 -7.23 4.78 2.52
CA SER A 93 -6.01 4.65 3.30
C SER A 93 -4.93 5.57 2.74
N SER A 94 -4.46 6.52 3.56
CA SER A 94 -3.42 7.47 3.13
C SER A 94 -2.08 6.78 2.84
N ILE A 95 -1.77 5.68 3.53
CA ILE A 95 -0.49 4.99 3.37
C ILE A 95 -0.40 4.27 2.03
N ASP A 96 -1.50 3.64 1.60
CA ASP A 96 -1.56 2.91 0.35
C ASP A 96 -1.47 3.87 -0.85
N PHE A 97 -2.12 5.03 -0.76
CA PHE A 97 -2.02 6.08 -1.77
C PHE A 97 -0.64 6.73 -1.80
N ALA A 98 0.01 6.95 -0.66
CA ALA A 98 1.39 7.46 -0.64
C ALA A 98 2.34 6.50 -1.38
N HIS A 99 2.20 5.19 -1.14
CA HIS A 99 2.97 4.19 -1.88
C HIS A 99 2.62 4.14 -3.37
N TYR A 100 1.33 4.25 -3.69
CA TYR A 100 0.88 4.30 -5.08
C TYR A 100 1.46 5.52 -5.82
N PHE A 101 1.39 6.71 -5.24
CA PHE A 101 1.90 7.95 -5.83
C PHE A 101 3.42 7.92 -5.98
N ASN A 102 4.14 7.48 -4.95
CA ASN A 102 5.59 7.31 -5.06
C ASN A 102 5.95 6.31 -6.19
N ARG A 103 5.13 5.28 -6.38
CA ARG A 103 5.36 4.29 -7.46
C ARG A 103 5.04 4.84 -8.84
N THR A 104 3.96 5.60 -9.00
CA THR A 104 3.48 6.07 -10.31
C THR A 104 4.14 7.38 -10.75
N LEU A 105 4.34 8.32 -9.84
CA LEU A 105 4.91 9.63 -10.19
C LEU A 105 6.43 9.60 -10.24
N ASP A 106 7.07 8.97 -9.26
CA ASP A 106 8.54 9.04 -9.13
C ASP A 106 9.23 7.81 -9.72
N CYS A 107 8.65 6.61 -9.52
CA CYS A 107 9.32 5.36 -9.86
C CYS A 107 8.89 4.75 -11.21
N GLU A 108 7.85 5.24 -11.89
CA GLU A 108 7.33 4.57 -13.08
C GLU A 108 8.33 4.61 -14.24
N ASP A 109 8.93 5.77 -14.49
CA ASP A 109 9.92 5.93 -15.54
C ASP A 109 11.21 5.19 -15.21
N ALA A 110 11.60 5.20 -13.93
CA ALA A 110 12.71 4.41 -13.43
C ALA A 110 12.48 2.91 -13.64
N LEU A 111 11.26 2.41 -13.41
CA LEU A 111 10.90 1.01 -13.64
C LEU A 111 10.90 0.65 -15.13
N LYS A 112 10.43 1.53 -16.01
CA LYS A 112 10.48 1.32 -17.47
C LYS A 112 11.93 1.21 -17.97
N ILE A 113 12.81 2.09 -17.49
CA ILE A 113 14.23 2.08 -17.83
C ILE A 113 14.88 0.81 -17.27
N TYR A 114 14.60 0.46 -16.02
CA TYR A 114 15.07 -0.78 -15.40
C TYR A 114 14.67 -2.03 -16.20
N GLU A 115 13.42 -2.08 -16.67
CA GLU A 115 12.91 -3.16 -17.53
C GLU A 115 13.48 -3.17 -18.95
N THR A 116 14.06 -2.06 -19.41
CA THR A 116 14.64 -1.97 -20.75
C THR A 116 16.12 -2.35 -20.74
N PHE A 117 16.88 -1.82 -19.78
CA PHE A 117 18.34 -1.91 -19.79
C PHE A 117 18.93 -3.03 -18.93
N LEU A 118 18.23 -3.55 -17.91
CA LEU A 118 18.78 -4.65 -17.12
C LEU A 118 18.42 -6.02 -17.69
N PRO A 119 19.37 -6.96 -17.79
CA PRO A 119 19.09 -8.33 -18.21
C PRO A 119 18.19 -9.05 -17.20
N ALA A 120 17.36 -9.97 -17.68
CA ALA A 120 16.34 -10.66 -16.86
C ALA A 120 16.90 -11.40 -15.62
N GLY A 121 18.19 -11.78 -15.63
CA GLY A 121 18.87 -12.42 -14.50
C GLY A 121 19.14 -11.47 -13.32
N SER A 122 19.39 -10.18 -13.58
CA SER A 122 19.62 -9.16 -12.54
C SER A 122 18.32 -8.70 -11.87
N ARG A 123 17.17 -8.89 -12.54
CA ARG A 123 15.85 -8.41 -12.09
C ARG A 123 15.32 -9.11 -10.84
N GLN A 124 15.90 -10.26 -10.46
CA GLN A 124 15.42 -11.06 -9.32
C GLN A 124 16.00 -10.62 -7.98
N CYS A 125 17.14 -9.92 -7.94
CA CYS A 125 17.87 -9.67 -6.69
C CYS A 125 17.15 -8.69 -5.73
N MET A 126 16.28 -7.80 -6.20
CA MET A 126 15.65 -6.78 -5.35
C MET A 126 14.29 -7.20 -4.77
N LEU A 127 13.54 -8.09 -5.44
CA LEU A 127 12.26 -8.59 -4.94
C LEU A 127 12.42 -9.70 -3.88
N LEU A 128 13.52 -10.46 -3.95
CA LEU A 128 13.76 -11.58 -3.04
C LEU A 128 14.09 -11.13 -1.61
N SER A 129 14.76 -10.00 -1.41
CA SER A 129 15.15 -9.52 -0.08
C SER A 129 13.96 -9.10 0.79
N THR A 130 12.99 -8.38 0.23
CA THR A 130 11.77 -7.96 0.96
C THR A 130 10.79 -9.12 1.16
N GLN A 131 10.68 -10.03 0.19
CA GLN A 131 9.85 -11.23 0.32
C GLN A 131 10.41 -12.19 1.37
N HIS A 132 11.72 -12.38 1.44
CA HIS A 132 12.34 -13.27 2.43
C HIS A 132 12.13 -12.75 3.86
N ASP A 133 12.15 -11.43 4.08
CA ASP A 133 11.84 -10.84 5.39
C ASP A 133 10.37 -10.95 5.78
N ILE A 134 9.45 -10.77 4.84
CA ILE A 134 8.02 -10.93 5.06
C ILE A 134 7.69 -12.40 5.33
N GLU A 135 8.23 -13.31 4.51
CA GLU A 135 8.08 -14.74 4.70
C GLU A 135 8.72 -15.23 6.00
N ALA A 136 9.90 -14.74 6.37
CA ALA A 136 10.55 -15.07 7.64
C ALA A 136 9.71 -14.59 8.83
N LYS A 137 9.13 -13.38 8.76
CA LYS A 137 8.21 -12.88 9.79
C LYS A 137 6.91 -13.68 9.86
N VAL A 138 6.37 -14.13 8.73
CA VAL A 138 5.17 -14.97 8.68
C VAL A 138 5.46 -16.38 9.21
N LYS A 139 6.58 -16.98 8.80
CA LYS A 139 7.05 -18.30 9.27
C LYS A 139 7.37 -18.27 10.77
N ALA A 140 8.04 -17.23 11.27
CA ALA A 140 8.31 -17.03 12.70
C ALA A 140 7.02 -16.86 13.52
N LYS A 141 6.03 -16.11 13.01
CA LYS A 141 4.69 -16.01 13.65
C LYS A 141 3.93 -17.34 13.64
N ALA A 142 4.06 -18.15 12.59
CA ALA A 142 3.44 -19.47 12.49
C ALA A 142 4.11 -20.48 13.45
N GLN A 143 5.44 -20.48 13.53
CA GLN A 143 6.21 -21.32 14.45
C GLN A 143 5.96 -20.93 15.91
N ALA A 144 5.93 -19.63 16.25
CA ALA A 144 5.58 -19.17 17.58
C ALA A 144 4.14 -19.57 18.00
N LYS A 145 3.19 -19.66 17.04
CA LYS A 145 1.85 -20.21 17.29
C LYS A 145 1.87 -21.73 17.51
N LEU A 146 2.71 -22.47 16.79
CA LEU A 146 2.86 -23.92 16.90
C LEU A 146 3.57 -24.33 18.20
N GLU A 147 4.66 -23.66 18.58
CA GLU A 147 5.34 -23.89 19.86
C GLU A 147 4.47 -23.54 21.06
N LYS A 148 3.64 -22.49 20.94
CA LYS A 148 2.64 -22.15 21.97
C LYS A 148 1.49 -23.15 22.04
N LYS A 149 1.24 -23.91 20.96
CA LYS A 149 0.26 -25.01 20.90
C LYS A 149 0.86 -26.32 21.42
N GLN A 150 2.15 -26.58 21.21
CA GLN A 150 2.86 -27.77 21.70
C GLN A 150 3.25 -27.66 23.18
N LYS A 151 3.58 -26.47 23.70
CA LYS A 151 3.71 -26.23 25.15
C LYS A 151 2.37 -26.24 25.89
N ALA A 152 1.25 -26.26 25.18
CA ALA A 152 -0.10 -26.40 25.74
C ALA A 152 -0.63 -27.84 25.70
N SER A 153 0.10 -28.80 25.11
CA SER A 153 -0.32 -30.22 25.03
C SER A 153 0.32 -31.12 26.09
N GLY A 154 1.00 -30.55 27.08
CA GLY A 154 1.56 -31.28 28.22
C GLY A 154 1.38 -30.45 29.49
N VAL A 155 0.16 -30.46 30.04
CA VAL A 155 -0.28 -30.17 31.42
C VAL A 155 -1.73 -29.66 31.35
N ASP A 156 -2.62 -30.54 31.78
CA ASP A 156 -3.98 -30.37 32.31
C ASP A 156 -4.90 -29.27 31.78
N SER A 157 -6.07 -29.75 31.37
CA SER A 157 -7.22 -28.96 30.96
C SER A 157 -7.70 -28.01 32.06
N ASN A 158 -7.34 -26.72 32.02
CA ASN A 158 -8.25 -25.63 32.37
C ASN A 158 -7.71 -24.25 31.96
N GLY A 159 -8.49 -23.51 31.18
CA GLY A 159 -8.09 -22.24 30.57
C GLY A 159 -7.71 -21.15 31.57
N ASN A 160 -6.50 -20.60 31.41
CA ASN A 160 -6.03 -19.44 32.16
C ASN A 160 -5.52 -18.35 31.18
N GLN A 161 -6.45 -17.59 30.59
CA GLN A 161 -6.14 -16.48 29.67
C GLN A 161 -6.29 -15.08 30.30
N ASP A 162 -6.21 -14.93 31.63
CA ASP A 162 -6.53 -13.64 32.27
C ASP A 162 -5.57 -13.25 33.42
N GLU A 163 -4.29 -13.58 33.27
CA GLU A 163 -3.21 -13.02 34.09
C GLU A 163 -2.53 -11.87 33.33
N ARG A 164 -2.60 -10.65 33.88
CA ARG A 164 -1.73 -9.55 33.49
C ARG A 164 -0.68 -9.38 34.60
N VAL A 165 0.59 -9.44 34.21
CA VAL A 165 1.72 -9.15 35.10
C VAL A 165 1.96 -7.65 35.06
N LEU A 166 1.88 -6.97 36.20
CA LEU A 166 2.30 -5.56 36.31
C LEU A 166 3.85 -5.48 36.36
N PRO A 167 4.44 -4.33 36.00
CA PRO A 167 5.91 -4.16 35.97
C PRO A 167 6.61 -4.44 37.31
N ASP A 168 5.90 -4.38 38.44
CA ASP A 168 6.44 -4.71 39.78
C ASP A 168 6.45 -6.22 40.12
N GLY A 169 6.23 -7.10 39.13
CA GLY A 169 6.24 -8.56 39.30
C GLY A 169 5.03 -9.13 40.05
N LYS A 170 4.06 -8.29 40.44
CA LYS A 170 2.81 -8.73 41.09
C LYS A 170 1.80 -9.20 40.05
N ILE A 171 1.32 -10.43 40.19
CA ILE A 171 0.32 -11.04 39.31
C ILE A 171 -1.07 -10.54 39.72
N VAL A 172 -1.76 -9.82 38.81
CA VAL A 172 -3.13 -9.37 39.04
C VAL A 172 -4.09 -10.20 38.20
N ARG A 173 -5.03 -10.86 38.87
CA ARG A 173 -6.10 -11.67 38.28
C ARG A 173 -7.40 -10.88 38.27
N LYS A 174 -8.08 -10.82 37.13
CA LYS A 174 -9.42 -10.22 37.03
C LYS A 174 -10.45 -11.13 37.69
N VAL A 175 -11.13 -10.62 38.72
CA VAL A 175 -12.16 -11.32 39.50
C VAL A 175 -13.46 -10.52 39.44
N ILE A 176 -14.58 -11.20 39.24
CA ILE A 176 -15.93 -10.60 39.38
C ILE A 176 -16.51 -11.04 40.72
N VAL A 177 -17.13 -10.13 41.46
CA VAL A 177 -17.68 -10.39 42.80
C VAL A 177 -19.20 -10.19 42.78
N CYS A 178 -19.95 -11.15 43.32
CA CYS A 178 -21.39 -10.96 43.53
C CYS A 178 -21.62 -9.92 44.62
N ARG A 179 -22.41 -8.89 44.31
CA ARG A 179 -22.68 -7.78 45.24
C ARG A 179 -23.49 -8.18 46.48
N ARG A 180 -24.20 -9.31 46.43
CA ARG A 180 -25.11 -9.76 47.50
C ARG A 180 -24.43 -10.68 48.52
N CYS A 181 -23.64 -11.66 48.07
CA CYS A 181 -22.99 -12.66 48.93
C CYS A 181 -21.45 -12.60 48.91
N ASN A 182 -20.85 -11.61 48.22
CA ASN A 182 -19.40 -11.45 48.06
C ASN A 182 -18.66 -12.66 47.46
N ARG A 183 -19.39 -13.60 46.82
CA ARG A 183 -18.78 -14.75 46.16
C ARG A 183 -17.97 -14.30 44.94
N LYS A 184 -16.75 -14.84 44.82
CA LYS A 184 -15.76 -14.45 43.79
C LYS A 184 -15.78 -15.45 42.64
N PHE A 185 -15.91 -14.95 41.42
CA PHE A 185 -15.89 -15.73 40.17
C PHE A 185 -14.62 -15.41 39.39
N ARG A 186 -13.90 -16.46 38.95
CA ARG A 186 -12.60 -16.38 38.28
C ARG A 186 -12.63 -17.14 36.94
N GLY A 187 -11.67 -16.86 36.07
CA GLY A 187 -11.53 -17.52 34.76
C GLY A 187 -12.30 -16.85 33.63
N SER A 188 -12.24 -17.44 32.43
CA SER A 188 -12.88 -16.94 31.20
C SER A 188 -14.42 -16.94 31.29
N ASP A 189 -15.00 -17.95 31.91
CA ASP A 189 -16.45 -18.09 32.07
C ASP A 189 -17.02 -17.42 33.33
N ARG A 190 -16.25 -16.56 34.00
CA ARG A 190 -16.66 -15.87 35.25
C ARG A 190 -18.01 -15.15 35.15
N MET A 191 -18.34 -14.58 33.99
CA MET A 191 -19.62 -13.90 33.77
C MET A 191 -20.79 -14.89 33.64
N LYS A 192 -20.56 -16.07 33.02
CA LYS A 192 -21.57 -17.13 32.93
C LYS A 192 -21.81 -17.78 34.29
N GLN A 193 -20.74 -17.99 35.07
CA GLN A 193 -20.83 -18.50 36.43
C GLN A 193 -21.62 -17.56 37.35
N LEU A 194 -21.40 -16.24 37.24
CA LEU A 194 -22.20 -15.26 37.97
C LEU A 194 -23.68 -15.30 37.55
N LYS A 195 -23.99 -15.43 36.25
CA LYS A 195 -25.36 -15.51 35.75
C LYS A 195 -26.12 -16.75 36.24
N ARG A 196 -25.43 -17.88 36.41
CA ARG A 196 -25.99 -19.12 36.97
C ARG A 196 -25.94 -19.17 38.50
N HIS A 197 -25.35 -18.16 39.13
CA HIS A 197 -25.23 -18.15 40.58
C HIS A 197 -26.54 -17.70 41.21
N GLU A 198 -27.22 -18.64 41.83
CA GLU A 198 -28.32 -18.34 42.72
C GLU A 198 -27.76 -17.86 44.06
N CYS A 199 -28.02 -16.60 44.37
CA CYS A 199 -27.59 -16.00 45.62
C CYS A 199 -28.61 -16.34 46.71
N THR A 200 -28.30 -17.35 47.53
CA THR A 200 -28.97 -17.52 48.82
C THR A 200 -28.54 -16.37 49.74
N LYS A 201 -29.52 -15.72 50.35
CA LYS A 201 -29.32 -14.61 51.30
C LYS A 201 -28.62 -15.10 52.56
#